data_AF-A0A7S1HQW6-F1
#
_entry.id   AF-A0A7S1HQW6-F1
#
_cell.length_a   1.000
_cell.length_b   1.000
_cell.length_c   1.000
_cell.angle_alpha   90.00
_cell.angle_beta   90.00
_cell.angle_gamma   90.00
#
_symmetry.space_group_name_H-M   'P 1'
#
loop_
_entity.id
_entity.type
_entity.pdbx_description
1 polymer ?
#
loop_
_entity_poly.entity_id
_entity_poly.type
_entity_poly.pdbx_seq_one_letter_code
_entity_poly.pdbx_strand_id
1 'polypeptide(L)'
;SRWWAQAENPYQCLATCFEIEAALQHESGNPALYASSIPIHQDGSCNGLQHYAALSRDEEGARSVNLLPCDEPYDVYSRVAALVAEAVEEHAANPASPWHSECRNLQGEVDRKLVKQSVMTSVYGVTFVGARQQIASRLKERGWTDRDKIYKT
;
A
#
# COMPACT_ATOMS: atom_id res chain seq x y z
N SER A 1 22.08 -1.70 18.58
CA SER A 1 20.84 -0.90 18.45
C SER A 1 19.71 -1.80 17.93
N ARG A 2 18.42 -1.52 18.21
CA ARG A 2 17.27 -2.32 17.72
C ARG A 2 16.63 -1.70 16.46
N TRP A 3 17.46 -1.31 15.49
CA TRP A 3 16.99 -0.64 14.27
C TRP A 3 16.04 -1.52 13.43
N TRP A 4 16.39 -2.80 13.24
CA TRP A 4 15.59 -3.78 12.48
C TRP A 4 14.14 -3.95 13.00
N ALA A 5 13.89 -3.65 14.28
CA ALA A 5 12.58 -3.76 14.89
C ALA A 5 11.57 -2.70 14.39
N GLN A 6 12.05 -1.66 13.69
CA GLN A 6 11.24 -0.60 13.10
C GLN A 6 10.81 -0.90 11.65
N ALA A 7 11.34 -1.95 11.03
CA ALA A 7 10.98 -2.33 9.67
C ALA A 7 9.54 -2.88 9.57
N GLU A 8 8.94 -2.84 8.38
CA GLU A 8 7.59 -3.40 8.14
C GLU A 8 7.55 -4.92 8.41
N ASN A 9 8.64 -5.64 8.08
CA ASN A 9 8.81 -7.06 8.37
C ASN A 9 10.08 -7.28 9.24
N PRO A 10 9.99 -7.09 10.57
CA PRO A 10 11.16 -7.02 11.45
C PRO A 10 12.08 -8.24 11.40
N TYR A 11 11.52 -9.45 11.45
CA TYR A 11 12.32 -10.68 11.48
C TYR A 11 12.96 -11.02 10.14
N GLN A 12 12.28 -10.69 9.02
CA GLN A 12 12.88 -10.79 7.69
C GLN A 12 14.04 -9.80 7.56
N CYS A 13 13.84 -8.55 8.01
CA CYS A 13 14.89 -7.54 8.03
C CYS A 13 16.10 -7.99 8.86
N LEU A 14 15.87 -8.56 10.06
CA LEU A 14 16.94 -9.09 10.90
C LEU A 14 17.70 -10.24 10.23
N ALA A 15 16.99 -11.20 9.62
CA ALA A 15 17.62 -12.29 8.89
C ALA A 15 18.49 -11.77 7.72
N THR A 16 18.00 -10.79 6.97
CA THR A 16 18.78 -10.13 5.91
C THR A 16 20.00 -9.40 6.46
N CYS A 17 19.92 -8.78 7.64
CA CYS A 17 21.08 -8.13 8.26
C CYS A 17 22.20 -9.14 8.54
N PHE A 18 21.87 -10.31 9.10
CA PHE A 18 22.84 -11.37 9.35
C PHE A 18 23.43 -11.95 8.06
N GLU A 19 22.60 -12.12 7.03
CA GLU A 19 23.04 -12.61 5.72
C GLU A 19 24.07 -11.65 5.09
N ILE A 20 23.78 -10.35 5.11
CA ILE A 20 24.67 -9.32 4.57
C ILE A 20 25.97 -9.25 5.37
N GLU A 21 25.90 -9.31 6.70
CA GLU A 21 27.09 -9.32 7.55
C GLU A 21 27.98 -10.53 7.25
N ALA A 22 27.39 -11.73 7.14
CA ALA A 22 28.12 -12.95 6.78
C ALA A 22 28.77 -12.86 5.39
N ALA A 23 28.09 -12.27 4.41
CA ALA A 23 28.65 -12.03 3.09
C ALA A 23 29.83 -11.04 3.11
N LEU A 24 29.70 -9.94 3.87
CA LEU A 24 30.75 -8.91 4.00
C LEU A 24 31.97 -9.43 4.77
N GLN A 25 31.78 -10.35 5.71
CA GLN A 25 32.84 -10.99 6.50
C GLN A 25 33.37 -12.28 5.88
N HIS A 26 33.03 -12.57 4.62
CA HIS A 26 33.45 -13.79 3.95
C HIS A 26 35.00 -13.90 3.92
N GLU A 27 35.53 -15.09 4.20
CA GLU A 27 36.97 -15.33 4.42
C GLU A 27 37.85 -14.92 3.23
N SER A 28 37.32 -14.96 2.01
CA SER A 28 38.03 -14.53 0.80
C SER A 28 38.17 -13.02 0.66
N GLY A 29 37.50 -12.22 1.50
CA GLY A 29 37.34 -10.78 1.35
C GLY A 29 36.45 -10.36 0.17
N ASN A 30 35.85 -11.30 -0.56
CA ASN A 30 34.96 -11.04 -1.69
C ASN A 30 33.54 -11.55 -1.39
N PRO A 31 32.57 -10.66 -1.10
CA PRO A 31 31.18 -11.03 -0.81
C PRO A 31 30.48 -11.78 -1.93
N ALA A 32 30.90 -11.62 -3.19
CA ALA A 32 30.30 -12.34 -4.33
C ALA A 32 30.55 -13.86 -4.28
N LEU A 33 31.47 -14.32 -3.43
CA LEU A 33 31.76 -15.74 -3.22
C LEU A 33 30.95 -16.36 -2.06
N TYR A 34 30.23 -15.54 -1.29
CA TYR A 34 29.39 -16.03 -0.21
C TYR A 34 28.15 -16.75 -0.77
N ALA A 35 27.97 -18.02 -0.36
CA ALA A 35 26.82 -18.82 -0.76
C ALA A 35 25.58 -18.47 0.07
N SER A 36 24.88 -17.41 -0.35
CA SER A 36 23.66 -16.96 0.29
C SER A 36 22.55 -18.02 0.26
N SER A 37 21.83 -18.15 1.37
CA SER A 37 20.68 -19.04 1.54
C SER A 37 19.36 -18.28 1.73
N ILE A 38 19.41 -16.95 1.88
CA ILE A 38 18.19 -16.15 2.04
C ILE A 38 17.44 -16.03 0.69
N PRO A 39 16.15 -16.36 0.62
CA PRO A 39 15.35 -16.12 -0.58
C PRO A 39 15.15 -14.62 -0.83
N ILE A 40 15.23 -14.21 -2.09
CA ILE A 40 14.93 -12.84 -2.52
C ILE A 40 13.51 -12.79 -3.08
N HIS A 41 12.66 -11.98 -2.45
CA HIS A 41 11.29 -11.77 -2.92
C HIS A 41 11.26 -10.81 -4.10
N GLN A 42 10.47 -11.14 -5.12
CA GLN A 42 10.08 -10.27 -6.22
C GLN A 42 8.55 -10.31 -6.31
N ASP A 43 7.89 -9.18 -6.14
CA ASP A 43 6.44 -9.07 -6.18
C ASP A 43 6.01 -7.93 -7.11
N GLY A 44 4.87 -8.11 -7.78
CA GLY A 44 4.28 -7.10 -8.65
C GLY A 44 3.51 -6.07 -7.83
N SER A 45 3.53 -4.80 -8.26
CA SER A 45 2.92 -3.70 -7.52
C SER A 45 1.41 -3.87 -7.31
N CYS A 46 0.70 -4.49 -8.26
CA CYS A 46 -0.68 -4.95 -8.11
C CYS A 46 -1.02 -5.99 -9.19
N ASN A 47 -0.75 -7.26 -8.94
CA ASN A 47 -0.88 -8.35 -9.93
C ASN A 47 -2.27 -8.41 -10.58
N GLY A 48 -3.36 -8.22 -9.83
CA GLY A 48 -4.71 -8.23 -10.39
C GLY A 48 -4.96 -7.10 -11.39
N LEU A 49 -4.54 -5.87 -11.09
CA LEU A 49 -4.65 -4.75 -12.04
C LEU A 49 -3.71 -4.91 -13.24
N GLN A 50 -2.52 -5.50 -13.05
CA GLN A 50 -1.63 -5.85 -14.16
C GLN A 50 -2.33 -6.79 -15.14
N HIS A 51 -2.98 -7.86 -14.65
CA HIS A 51 -3.74 -8.74 -15.53
C HIS A 51 -4.89 -8.03 -16.24
N TYR A 52 -5.65 -7.16 -15.56
CA TYR A 52 -6.72 -6.39 -16.20
C TYR A 52 -6.20 -5.45 -17.29
N ALA A 53 -5.12 -4.71 -17.03
CA ALA A 53 -4.51 -3.81 -18.00
C ALA A 53 -3.98 -4.60 -19.22
N ALA A 54 -3.35 -5.76 -19.01
CA ALA A 54 -2.88 -6.62 -20.09
C ALA A 54 -4.02 -7.19 -20.94
N LEU A 55 -5.11 -7.65 -20.30
CA LEU A 55 -6.29 -8.20 -20.98
C LEU A 55 -7.01 -7.15 -21.83
N SER A 56 -7.17 -5.94 -21.29
CA SER A 56 -7.86 -4.82 -21.96
C SER A 56 -6.97 -4.04 -22.92
N ARG A 57 -5.64 -4.24 -22.85
CA ARG A 57 -4.62 -3.41 -23.51
C ARG A 57 -4.75 -1.93 -23.14
N ASP A 58 -5.17 -1.64 -21.90
CA ASP A 58 -5.23 -0.29 -21.35
C ASP A 58 -3.80 0.22 -21.08
N GLU A 59 -3.35 1.16 -21.90
CA GLU A 59 -2.01 1.75 -21.79
C GLU A 59 -1.84 2.57 -20.51
N GLU A 60 -2.85 3.36 -20.12
CA GLU A 60 -2.78 4.18 -18.90
C GLU A 60 -2.77 3.28 -17.67
N GLY A 61 -3.67 2.28 -17.65
CA GLY A 61 -3.70 1.23 -16.64
C GLY A 61 -2.35 0.53 -16.54
N ALA A 62 -1.77 0.08 -17.66
CA ALA A 62 -0.48 -0.60 -17.72
C ALA A 62 0.69 0.24 -17.17
N ARG A 63 0.72 1.55 -17.45
CA ARG A 63 1.70 2.47 -16.83
C ARG A 63 1.53 2.53 -15.32
N SER A 64 0.30 2.67 -14.84
CA SER A 64 0.02 2.83 -13.40
C SER A 64 0.42 1.62 -12.54
N VAL A 65 0.57 0.44 -13.15
CA VAL A 65 0.91 -0.83 -12.49
C VAL A 65 2.25 -1.41 -12.95
N ASN A 66 3.10 -0.60 -13.58
CA ASN A 66 4.47 -0.95 -13.97
C ASN A 66 4.59 -2.07 -15.02
N LEU A 67 3.62 -2.21 -15.93
CA LEU A 67 3.72 -3.11 -17.08
C LEU A 67 4.51 -2.49 -18.25
N LEU A 68 4.47 -1.17 -18.38
CA LEU A 68 5.29 -0.47 -19.36
C LEU A 68 6.63 -0.07 -18.74
N PRO A 69 7.72 -0.06 -19.53
CA PRO A 69 9.02 0.44 -19.06
C PRO A 69 8.89 1.86 -18.50
N CYS A 70 9.51 2.09 -17.35
CA CYS A 70 9.56 3.37 -16.66
C CYS A 70 10.88 3.50 -15.90
N ASP A 71 11.38 4.73 -15.79
CA ASP A 71 12.62 5.01 -15.06
C ASP A 71 12.42 4.91 -13.54
N GLU A 72 11.21 5.23 -13.07
CA GLU A 72 10.81 5.13 -11.67
C GLU A 72 9.48 4.34 -11.55
N PRO A 73 9.33 3.53 -10.49
CA PRO A 73 8.14 2.73 -10.30
C PRO A 73 6.92 3.60 -9.96
N TYR A 74 5.83 3.39 -10.68
CA TYR A 74 4.53 3.96 -10.38
C TYR A 74 3.89 3.30 -9.16
N ASP A 75 3.19 4.09 -8.35
CA ASP A 75 2.47 3.65 -7.16
C ASP A 75 0.98 3.96 -7.27
N VAL A 76 0.24 3.02 -7.86
CA VAL A 76 -1.22 3.12 -8.04
C VAL A 76 -1.96 3.48 -6.75
N TYR A 77 -1.46 3.01 -5.60
CA TYR A 77 -2.07 3.27 -4.30
C TYR A 77 -1.95 4.73 -3.88
N SER A 78 -0.80 5.36 -4.11
CA SER A 78 -0.61 6.79 -3.82
C SER A 78 -1.44 7.66 -4.77
N ARG A 79 -1.56 7.27 -6.04
CA ARG A 79 -2.46 7.95 -6.99
C ARG A 79 -3.91 7.89 -6.53
N VAL A 80 -4.40 6.70 -6.15
CA VAL A 80 -5.77 6.55 -5.64
C VAL A 80 -5.96 7.33 -4.33
N ALA A 81 -4.98 7.30 -3.42
CA ALA A 81 -5.05 8.06 -2.18
C ALA A 81 -5.18 9.57 -2.45
N ALA A 82 -4.41 10.12 -3.40
CA ALA A 82 -4.47 11.52 -3.78
C ALA A 82 -5.85 11.91 -4.33
N LEU A 83 -6.42 11.09 -5.24
CA LEU A 83 -7.76 11.32 -5.80
C LEU A 83 -8.85 11.28 -4.72
N VAL A 84 -8.77 10.32 -3.80
CA VAL A 84 -9.72 10.22 -2.69
C VAL A 84 -9.56 11.39 -1.72
N ALA A 85 -8.33 11.82 -1.44
CA ALA A 85 -8.07 12.98 -0.60
C ALA A 85 -8.65 14.27 -1.22
N GLU A 86 -8.48 14.47 -2.52
CA GLU A 86 -9.07 15.60 -3.24
C GLU A 86 -10.61 15.61 -3.14
N ALA A 87 -11.25 14.46 -3.38
CA ALA A 87 -12.70 14.33 -3.23
C ALA A 87 -13.18 14.57 -1.79
N VAL A 88 -12.40 14.14 -0.79
CA VAL A 88 -12.66 14.43 0.62
C VAL A 88 -12.59 15.94 0.88
N GLU A 89 -11.57 16.63 0.39
CA GLU A 89 -11.45 18.09 0.54
C GLU A 89 -12.60 18.84 -0.13
N GLU A 90 -13.00 18.43 -1.34
CA GLU A 90 -14.13 19.04 -2.05
C GLU A 90 -15.45 18.90 -1.28
N HIS A 91 -15.78 17.69 -0.83
CA HIS A 91 -17.00 17.45 -0.06
C HIS A 91 -16.94 18.09 1.33
N ALA A 92 -15.76 18.15 1.96
CA ALA A 92 -15.55 18.84 3.21
C ALA A 92 -15.72 20.37 3.08
N ALA A 93 -15.43 20.94 1.91
CA ALA A 93 -15.61 22.36 1.63
C ALA A 93 -17.05 22.75 1.24
N ASN A 94 -17.87 21.81 0.78
CA ASN A 94 -19.23 22.06 0.30
C ASN A 94 -20.30 21.67 1.35
N PRO A 95 -20.94 22.64 2.05
CA PRO A 95 -21.97 22.34 3.06
C PRO A 95 -23.23 21.68 2.51
N ALA A 96 -23.48 21.76 1.20
CA ALA A 96 -24.61 21.10 0.56
C ALA A 96 -24.32 19.63 0.21
N SER A 97 -23.07 19.18 0.36
CA SER A 97 -22.70 17.78 0.11
C SER A 97 -23.34 16.84 1.13
N PRO A 98 -23.96 15.72 0.71
CA PRO A 98 -24.48 14.72 1.65
C PRO A 98 -23.38 14.01 2.47
N TRP A 99 -22.11 14.20 2.10
CA TRP A 99 -20.93 13.65 2.77
C TRP A 99 -20.12 14.71 3.53
N HIS A 100 -20.64 15.95 3.65
CA HIS A 100 -19.90 17.08 4.22
C HIS A 100 -19.32 16.78 5.61
N SER A 101 -20.16 16.26 6.52
CA SER A 101 -19.77 15.94 7.90
C SER A 101 -18.68 14.87 8.00
N GLU A 102 -18.77 13.83 7.18
CA GLU A 102 -17.86 12.70 7.16
C GLU A 102 -16.52 13.11 6.57
N CYS A 103 -16.55 13.80 5.43
CA CYS A 103 -15.35 14.28 4.76
C CYS A 103 -14.59 15.29 5.63
N ARG A 104 -15.27 16.17 6.38
CA ARG A 104 -14.63 17.05 7.38
C ARG A 104 -13.84 16.29 8.45
N ASN A 105 -14.32 15.10 8.86
CA ASN A 105 -13.60 14.27 9.83
C ASN A 105 -12.42 13.52 9.18
N LEU A 106 -12.49 13.24 7.88
CA LEU A 106 -11.49 12.45 7.13
C LEU A 106 -10.37 13.31 6.49
N GLN A 107 -10.45 14.64 6.57
CA GLN A 107 -9.40 15.54 6.07
C GLN A 107 -8.04 15.18 6.72
N GLY A 108 -7.01 14.99 5.89
CA GLY A 108 -5.67 14.59 6.34
C GLY A 108 -5.50 13.12 6.76
N GLU A 109 -6.57 12.32 6.75
CA GLU A 109 -6.49 10.89 7.10
C GLU A 109 -6.30 9.99 5.88
N VAL A 110 -6.58 10.47 4.68
CA VAL A 110 -6.45 9.66 3.47
C VAL A 110 -4.99 9.58 3.04
N ASP A 111 -4.39 8.41 3.21
CA ASP A 111 -3.05 8.11 2.75
C ASP A 111 -3.00 6.77 1.99
N ARG A 112 -1.81 6.46 1.45
CA ARG A 112 -1.54 5.20 0.78
C ARG A 112 -1.92 3.99 1.62
N LYS A 113 -1.59 3.99 2.93
CA LYS A 113 -1.78 2.84 3.82
C LYS A 113 -3.26 2.55 4.08
N LEU A 114 -4.10 3.59 4.14
CA LEU A 114 -5.54 3.50 4.32
C LEU A 114 -6.20 2.81 3.11
N VAL A 115 -5.85 3.23 1.90
CA VAL A 115 -6.51 2.76 0.67
C VAL A 115 -5.91 1.47 0.09
N LYS A 116 -4.64 1.17 0.38
CA LYS A 116 -3.88 0.07 -0.26
C LYS A 116 -4.63 -1.26 -0.23
N GLN A 117 -5.16 -1.65 0.92
CA GLN A 117 -5.82 -2.95 1.06
C GLN A 117 -7.11 -3.05 0.22
N SER A 118 -7.90 -1.99 0.18
CA SER A 118 -9.15 -1.97 -0.58
C SER A 118 -8.93 -1.90 -2.08
N VAL A 119 -7.92 -1.13 -2.52
CA VAL A 119 -7.50 -1.12 -3.93
C VAL A 119 -6.93 -2.47 -4.36
N MET A 120 -6.14 -3.11 -3.50
CA MET A 120 -5.55 -4.42 -3.81
C MET A 120 -6.61 -5.53 -3.90
N THR A 121 -7.67 -5.45 -3.11
CA THR A 121 -8.69 -6.52 -3.03
C THR A 121 -9.91 -6.29 -3.92
N SER A 122 -10.10 -5.09 -4.48
CA SER A 122 -11.18 -4.77 -5.42
C SER A 122 -11.16 -5.69 -6.64
N VAL A 123 -9.97 -5.91 -7.21
CA VAL A 123 -9.74 -6.78 -8.37
C VAL A 123 -9.91 -8.27 -8.08
N TYR A 124 -10.02 -8.65 -6.81
CA TYR A 124 -10.27 -10.03 -6.38
C TYR A 124 -11.72 -10.24 -5.91
N GLY A 125 -12.62 -9.29 -6.20
CA GLY A 125 -14.05 -9.43 -5.92
C GLY A 125 -14.45 -9.10 -4.48
N VAL A 126 -13.69 -8.25 -3.78
CA VAL A 126 -14.14 -7.73 -2.48
C VAL A 126 -15.48 -6.99 -2.65
N THR A 127 -16.44 -7.30 -1.79
CA THR A 127 -17.72 -6.59 -1.80
C THR A 127 -17.60 -5.25 -1.08
N PHE A 128 -18.59 -4.38 -1.26
CA PHE A 128 -18.68 -3.11 -0.54
C PHE A 128 -18.54 -3.29 0.99
N VAL A 129 -19.19 -4.31 1.55
CA VAL A 129 -19.11 -4.61 2.99
C VAL A 129 -17.68 -4.96 3.40
N GLY A 130 -16.98 -5.77 2.60
CA GLY A 130 -15.58 -6.14 2.85
C GLY A 130 -14.63 -4.94 2.73
N ALA A 131 -14.76 -4.13 1.69
CA ALA A 131 -13.97 -2.92 1.52
C ALA A 131 -14.15 -1.95 2.70
N ARG A 132 -15.39 -1.72 3.12
CA ARG A 132 -15.70 -0.90 4.30
C ARG A 132 -15.02 -1.43 5.57
N GLN A 133 -15.01 -2.73 5.78
CA GLN A 133 -14.35 -3.34 6.95
C GLN A 133 -12.83 -3.15 6.93
N GLN A 134 -12.20 -3.25 5.76
CA GLN A 134 -10.76 -3.03 5.61
C GLN A 134 -10.37 -1.58 5.96
N ILE A 135 -11.08 -0.60 5.41
CA ILE A 135 -10.87 0.83 5.72
C ILE A 135 -11.10 1.07 7.21
N ALA A 136 -12.20 0.55 7.76
CA ALA A 136 -12.52 0.70 9.18
C ALA A 136 -11.45 0.10 10.11
N SER A 137 -10.83 -1.03 9.74
CA SER A 137 -9.72 -1.61 10.50
C SER A 137 -8.53 -0.66 10.55
N ARG A 138 -8.19 -0.05 9.41
CA ARG A 138 -7.07 0.91 9.30
C ARG A 138 -7.33 2.21 10.06
N LEU A 139 -8.57 2.71 10.07
CA LEU A 139 -8.95 3.86 10.89
C LEU A 139 -8.85 3.53 12.39
N LYS A 140 -9.27 2.33 12.82
CA LYS A 140 -9.14 1.90 14.23
C LYS A 140 -7.69 1.81 14.69
N GLU A 141 -6.78 1.33 13.83
CA GLU A 141 -5.34 1.33 14.11
C GLU A 141 -4.79 2.74 14.39
N ARG A 142 -5.47 3.79 13.90
CA ARG A 142 -5.14 5.20 14.12
C ARG A 142 -5.86 5.83 15.31
N GLY A 143 -6.62 5.05 16.07
CA GLY A 143 -7.36 5.53 17.24
C GLY A 143 -8.77 6.03 16.96
N TRP A 144 -9.32 5.80 15.76
CA TRP A 144 -10.74 6.05 15.52
C TRP A 144 -11.59 5.04 16.30
N THR A 145 -12.34 5.53 17.30
CA THR A 145 -13.14 4.71 18.21
C THR A 145 -14.65 4.90 18.06
N ASP A 146 -15.06 6.03 17.49
CA ASP A 146 -16.46 6.37 17.27
C ASP A 146 -17.05 5.52 16.13
N ARG A 147 -17.98 4.62 16.49
CA ARG A 147 -18.59 3.71 15.51
C ARG A 147 -19.47 4.44 14.51
N ASP A 148 -20.12 5.53 14.90
CA ASP A 148 -21.04 6.26 14.02
C ASP A 148 -20.26 7.04 12.96
N LYS A 149 -19.04 7.49 13.30
CA LYS A 149 -18.10 8.09 12.34
C LYS A 149 -17.45 7.08 11.40
N ILE A 150 -17.26 5.83 11.84
CA ILE A 150 -16.64 4.77 11.03
C ILE A 150 -17.69 4.04 10.15
N TYR A 151 -18.91 3.91 10.65
CA TYR A 151 -19.99 3.16 10.01
C TYR A 151 -21.25 4.02 9.96
N LYS A 152 -21.45 4.75 8.86
CA LYS A 152 -22.77 5.29 8.53
C LYS A 152 -23.65 4.12 8.04
N THR A 153 -24.66 3.76 8.83
CA THR A 153 -25.73 2.84 8.42
C THR A 153 -26.66 3.47 7.41
#